data_AF-A0A9X2KFC8-F1
#
_entry.id   AF-A0A9X2KFC8-F1
#
_cell.length_a   1.000
_cell.length_b   1.000
_cell.length_c   1.000
_cell.angle_alpha   90.00
_cell.angle_beta   90.00
_cell.angle_gamma   90.00
#
_symmetry.space_group_name_H-M   'P 1'
#
loop_
_entity.id
_entity.type
_entity.pdbx_description
1 polymer ?
#
loop_
_entity_poly.entity_id
_entity_poly.type
_entity_poly.pdbx_seq_one_letter_code
_entity_poly.pdbx_strand_id
1 'polypeptide(L)' 'MATNPPTGDGHRKGAVRGRSQVHNPKTDIWTKRTSETGRFVDGKKDDTPFKGVRKER' A
#
# COMPACT_ATOMS: atom_id res chain seq x y z
N MET A 1 30.29 -10.25 22.96
CA MET A 1 29.21 -9.23 23.04
C MET A 1 28.25 -9.48 21.90
N ALA A 2 26.95 -9.63 22.16
CA ALA A 2 25.96 -9.78 21.09
C ALA A 2 25.67 -8.38 20.52
N THR A 3 26.21 -8.07 19.36
CA THR A 3 25.81 -6.88 18.60
C THR A 3 24.43 -7.15 18.00
N ASN A 4 23.41 -6.41 18.42
CA ASN A 4 22.14 -6.31 17.71
C ASN A 4 22.34 -5.30 16.57
N PRO A 5 22.62 -5.72 15.32
CA PRO A 5 22.65 -4.78 14.20
C PRO A 5 21.28 -4.10 14.09
N PRO A 6 21.21 -2.80 13.75
CA PRO A 6 19.93 -2.11 13.61
C PRO A 6 19.11 -2.86 12.55
N THR A 7 17.98 -3.41 12.95
CA THR A 7 17.07 -4.13 12.06
C THR A 7 16.48 -3.15 11.05
N GLY A 8 17.01 -3.18 9.82
CA GLY A 8 16.30 -2.80 8.61
C GLY A 8 16.18 -1.30 8.36
N ASP A 9 16.40 -0.93 7.11
CA ASP A 9 16.31 0.38 6.48
C ASP A 9 14.86 0.89 6.33
N GLY A 10 14.02 0.62 7.33
CA GLY A 10 12.64 1.13 7.47
C GLY A 10 11.65 0.65 6.41
N HIS A 11 12.08 -0.20 5.46
CA HIS A 11 11.26 -0.61 4.34
C HIS A 11 10.54 -1.93 4.62
N ARG A 12 9.28 -2.02 4.18
CA ARG A 12 8.54 -3.29 4.17
C ARG A 12 9.18 -4.23 3.15
N LYS A 13 9.50 -5.46 3.55
CA LYS A 13 9.87 -6.55 2.66
C LYS A 13 8.61 -7.33 2.26
N GLY A 14 8.27 -7.32 0.97
CA GLY A 14 7.14 -8.06 0.41
C GLY A 14 5.84 -7.27 0.24
N ALA A 15 4.84 -7.93 -0.37
CA ALA A 15 3.56 -7.34 -0.71
C ALA A 15 2.64 -7.16 0.50
N VAL A 16 1.83 -6.10 0.49
CA VAL A 16 0.77 -5.87 1.47
C VAL A 16 -0.40 -6.81 1.14
N ARG A 17 -0.57 -7.85 1.94
CA ARG A 17 -1.72 -8.77 1.86
C ARG A 17 -2.96 -8.10 2.45
N GLY A 18 -4.15 -8.48 2.00
CA GLY A 18 -5.42 -7.93 2.52
C GLY A 18 -5.78 -6.52 2.01
N ARG A 19 -5.00 -5.98 1.08
CA ARG A 19 -5.21 -4.67 0.46
C ARG A 19 -5.14 -4.77 -1.05
N SER A 20 -5.97 -3.98 -1.69
CA SER A 20 -5.96 -3.72 -3.13
C SER A 20 -6.04 -2.22 -3.36
N GLN A 21 -5.74 -1.77 -4.56
CA GLN A 21 -5.85 -0.36 -4.94
C GLN A 21 -6.52 -0.20 -6.29
N VAL A 22 -7.28 0.88 -6.43
CA VAL A 22 -7.98 1.27 -7.65
C VAL A 22 -7.62 2.72 -7.98
N HIS A 23 -7.53 3.04 -9.27
CA HIS A 23 -7.36 4.42 -9.74
C HIS A 23 -8.73 5.10 -9.76
N ASN A 24 -8.81 6.29 -9.15
CA ASN A 24 -10.02 7.09 -9.18
C ASN A 24 -9.92 8.14 -10.30
N PRO A 25 -10.61 7.96 -11.44
CA PRO A 25 -10.46 8.86 -12.60
C PRO A 25 -11.04 10.27 -12.35
N LYS A 26 -11.82 10.47 -11.28
CA LYS A 26 -12.38 11.80 -10.96
C LYS A 26 -11.39 12.71 -10.25
N THR A 27 -10.47 12.12 -9.49
CA THR A 27 -9.51 12.82 -8.65
C THR A 27 -8.06 12.50 -9.03
N ASP A 28 -7.88 11.64 -10.02
CA ASP A 28 -6.62 11.07 -10.52
C ASP A 28 -5.72 10.34 -9.50
N ILE A 29 -6.15 10.25 -8.24
CA ILE A 29 -5.42 9.56 -7.17
C ILE A 29 -5.70 8.06 -7.09
N TRP A 30 -4.70 7.33 -6.60
CA TRP A 30 -4.84 5.91 -6.23
C TRP A 30 -5.50 5.78 -4.87
N THR A 31 -6.50 4.90 -4.75
CA THR A 31 -7.25 4.69 -3.50
C THR A 31 -7.10 3.24 -3.03
N LYS A 32 -6.75 3.04 -1.76
CA LYS A 32 -6.71 1.71 -1.14
C LYS A 32 -8.10 1.20 -0.83
N ARG A 33 -8.31 -0.08 -1.09
CA ARG A 33 -9.49 -0.84 -0.71
C ARG A 33 -9.09 -2.05 0.14
N THR A 34 -9.90 -2.36 1.15
CA THR A 34 -9.73 -3.57 1.96
C THR A 34 -10.33 -4.76 1.20
N SER A 35 -9.58 -5.86 1.06
CA SER A 35 -10.08 -7.01 0.29
C SER A 35 -11.17 -7.81 0.99
N GLU A 36 -11.25 -7.72 2.32
CA GLU A 36 -12.26 -8.44 3.12
C GLU A 36 -13.63 -7.75 3.09
N THR A 37 -13.65 -6.41 3.14
CA THR A 37 -14.90 -5.64 3.28
C THR A 37 -15.23 -4.79 2.05
N GLY A 38 -14.30 -4.64 1.10
CA GLY A 38 -14.46 -3.77 -0.06
C GLY A 38 -14.48 -2.27 0.27
N ARG A 39 -14.23 -1.87 1.51
CA ARG A 39 -14.25 -0.46 1.93
C ARG A 39 -13.01 0.28 1.44
N PHE A 40 -13.22 1.50 0.98
CA PHE A 40 -12.14 2.45 0.71
C PHE A 40 -11.56 2.96 2.03
N VAL A 41 -10.24 2.96 2.14
CA VAL A 41 -9.53 3.25 3.40
C VAL A 41 -8.78 4.56 3.31
N ASP A 42 -8.07 4.77 2.20
CA ASP A 42 -7.06 5.81 2.12
C ASP A 42 -6.82 6.22 0.66
N GLY A 43 -6.69 7.52 0.42
CA GLY A 43 -6.35 8.11 -0.87
C GLY A 43 -4.89 8.53 -0.88
N LYS A 44 -4.16 8.17 -1.94
CA LYS A 44 -2.76 8.58 -2.11
C LYS A 44 -2.73 10.10 -2.29
N LYS A 45 -1.77 10.77 -1.61
CA LYS A 45 -1.53 12.21 -1.78
C LYS A 45 -0.83 12.53 -3.11
N ASP A 46 -0.11 11.55 -3.65
CA ASP A 46 0.53 11.64 -4.95
C ASP A 46 -0.25 10.81 -6.00
N ASP A 47 0.00 11.03 -7.28
CA ASP A 47 -0.74 10.35 -8.37
C ASP A 47 -0.17 8.96 -8.70
N THR A 48 0.72 8.43 -7.86
CA THR A 48 1.36 7.14 -8.08
C THR A 48 0.71 6.03 -7.25
N PRO A 49 0.79 4.75 -7.67
CA PRO A 49 0.26 3.64 -6.89
C PRO A 49 0.92 3.50 -5.52
N PHE A 50 0.22 2.91 -4.56
CA PHE A 50 0.81 2.51 -3.28
C PHE A 50 1.85 1.39 -3.49
N LYS A 51 3.04 1.58 -2.91
CA LYS A 51 4.13 0.59 -2.97
C LYS A 51 3.69 -0.72 -2.32
N GLY A 52 3.84 -1.82 -3.07
CA GLY A 52 3.56 -3.17 -2.59
C GLY A 52 2.07 -3.51 -2.42
N VAL A 53 1.14 -2.67 -2.87
CA VAL A 53 -0.30 -2.98 -2.90
C VAL A 53 -0.69 -3.40 -4.32
N ARG A 54 -1.46 -4.48 -4.48
CA ARG A 54 -1.89 -4.94 -5.82
C ARG A 54 -2.93 -4.00 -6.43
N LYS A 55 -2.85 -3.75 -7.74
CA LYS A 55 -3.92 -3.07 -8.48
C LYS A 55 -5.10 -4.03 -8.68
N GLU A 56 -6.31 -3.52 -8.58
CA GLU A 56 -7.52 -4.23 -9.01
C GLU A 56 -7.52 -4.31 -10.54
N ARG A 57 -8.05 -5.41 -11.10
CA ARG A 57 -8.16 -5.66 -12.53
C ARG A 57 -9.61 -5.47 -12.96
#